data_AF-A0AAW8ARM0-F1
#
_entry.id   AF-A0AAW8ARM0-F1
#
_cell.length_a   1.000
_cell.length_b   1.000
_cell.length_c   1.000
_cell.angle_alpha   90.00
_cell.angle_beta   90.00
_cell.angle_gamma   90.00
#
_symmetry.space_group_name_H-M   'P 1'
#
loop_
_entity.id
_entity.type
_entity.pdbx_description
1 polymer ?
#
loop_
_entity_poly.entity_id
_entity_poly.type
_entity_poly.pdbx_seq_one_letter_code
_entity_poly.pdbx_strand_id
1 'polypeptide(L)' 'MIALLQRVREARVDIAGQTVGAIGPGLLMLVCAEPDDTEASADKLIAKVL' A
#
# COMPACT_ATOMS: atom_id res chain seq x y z
N MET A 1 12.25 -0.04 3.57
CA MET A 1 10.87 0.10 3.06
C MET A 1 10.01 -0.72 3.96
N ILE A 2 8.99 -0.08 4.52
CA ILE A 2 8.06 -0.73 5.45
C ILE A 2 6.68 -0.74 4.80
N ALA A 3 5.99 -1.87 4.95
CA ALA A 3 4.57 -1.97 4.61
C ALA A 3 3.80 -2.56 5.78
N LEU A 4 2.70 -1.91 6.16
CA LEU A 4 1.68 -2.49 7.03
C LEU A 4 0.51 -2.94 6.16
N LEU A 5 0.23 -4.25 6.17
CA LEU A 5 -0.85 -4.85 5.39
C LEU A 5 -2.10 -5.02 6.24
N GLN A 6 -3.25 -4.67 5.67
CA GLN A 6 -4.55 -4.93 6.22
C GLN A 6 -5.38 -5.69 5.20
N ARG A 7 -5.86 -6.89 5.56
CA ARG A 7 -6.85 -7.58 4.74
C ARG A 7 -8.21 -6.91 4.94
N VAL A 8 -8.79 -6.44 3.85
CA VAL A 8 -9.99 -5.61 3.86
C VAL A 8 -11.10 -6.22 3.00
N ARG A 9 -12.34 -5.90 3.35
CA ARG A 9 -13.50 -6.11 2.46
C ARG A 9 -13.67 -4.95 1.47
N GLU A 10 -13.23 -3.76 1.86
CA GLU A 10 -13.21 -2.53 1.07
C GLU A 10 -12.21 -1.55 1.69
N ALA A 11 -11.64 -0.66 0.87
CA ALA A 11 -10.83 0.49 1.33
C ALA A 11 -10.89 1.62 0.29
N ARG A 12 -10.72 2.87 0.72
CA ARG A 12 -10.69 4.05 -0.17
C ARG A 12 -9.83 5.18 0.38
N VAL A 13 -9.47 6.11 -0.50
CA VAL A 13 -8.79 7.37 -0.18
C VAL A 13 -9.67 8.53 -0.65
N ASP A 14 -9.99 9.43 0.28
CA ASP A 14 -10.76 10.65 0.01
C ASP A 14 -9.85 11.88 0.20
N ILE A 15 -9.82 12.80 -0.77
CA ILE A 15 -9.14 14.10 -0.68
C ILE A 15 -10.19 15.20 -0.84
N ALA A 16 -10.28 16.10 0.15
CA ALA A 16 -11.28 17.17 0.17
C ALA A 16 -12.72 16.66 -0.08
N GLY A 17 -13.06 15.48 0.45
CA GLY A 17 -14.39 14.87 0.30
C GLY A 17 -14.64 14.17 -1.04
N GLN A 18 -13.65 14.08 -1.92
CA GLN A 18 -13.74 13.35 -3.19
C GLN A 18 -12.90 12.07 -3.15
N THR A 19 -13.50 10.95 -3.52
CA THR A 19 -12.77 9.67 -3.61
C THR A 19 -11.83 9.68 -4.80
N VAL A 20 -10.53 9.54 -4.54
CA VAL A 20 -9.48 9.49 -5.56
C VAL A 20 -9.01 8.07 -5.87
N GLY A 21 -9.38 7.10 -5.03
CA GLY A 21 -9.10 5.69 -5.26
C GLY A 21 -9.90 4.81 -4.30
N ALA A 22 -10.38 3.67 -4.79
CA ALA A 22 -11.13 2.69 -4.01
C ALA A 22 -10.87 1.27 -4.50
N ILE A 23 -10.94 0.32 -3.57
CA ILE A 23 -10.84 -1.11 -3.84
C ILE A 23 -11.97 -1.87 -3.12
N GLY A 24 -12.35 -3.01 -3.69
CA GLY A 24 -13.20 -4.01 -3.04
C GLY A 24 -12.40 -4.96 -2.14
N PRO A 25 -12.76 -6.26 -2.06
CA PRO A 25 -12.02 -7.23 -1.26
C PRO A 25 -10.55 -7.31 -1.69
N GLY A 26 -9.63 -7.18 -0.74
CA GLY A 26 -8.19 -7.15 -1.05
C GLY A 26 -7.30 -6.79 0.12
N LEU A 27 -6.15 -6.19 -0.18
CA LEU A 27 -5.20 -5.67 0.79
C LEU A 27 -5.11 -4.15 0.67
N LEU A 28 -5.28 -3.46 1.81
CA LEU A 28 -4.81 -2.08 1.97
C LEU A 28 -3.36 -2.14 2.47
N MET A 29 -2.48 -1.43 1.78
CA MET A 29 -1.05 -1.38 2.11
C MET A 29 -0.65 0.05 2.45
N LEU A 30 -0.26 0.28 3.69
CA LEU A 30 0.35 1.53 4.12
C LEU A 30 1.87 1.41 3.95
N VAL A 31 2.43 2.15 3.00
CA VAL A 31 3.85 2.06 2.62
C VAL A 31 4.61 3.27 3.15
N CYS A 32 5.80 3.03 3.68
CA CYS A 32 6.77 4.06 4.05
C CYS A 32 8.13 3.76 3.40
N ALA A 33 8.68 4.75 2.72
CA ALA A 33 10.05 4.72 2.24
C ALA A 33 11.00 5.20 3.35
N GLU A 34 12.13 4.52 3.51
CA GLU A 34 13.20 4.82 4.44
C GLU A 34 14.42 5.39 3.69
N PRO A 35 15.33 6.13 4.36
CA PRO A 35 16.44 6.80 3.68
C PRO A 35 17.32 5.92 2.80
N ASP A 36 17.56 4.67 3.22
CA ASP A 36 18.42 3.72 2.50
C ASP A 36 17.65 2.81 1.53
N ASP A 37 16.37 3.13 1.25
CA ASP A 37 15.61 2.35 0.29
C ASP A 37 16.10 2.50 -1.14
N THR A 38 16.05 1.37 -1.83
CA THR A 38 16.41 1.25 -3.24
C THR A 38 15.25 0.64 -4.00
N GLU A 39 15.31 0.67 -5.34
CA GLU A 39 14.35 -0.05 -6.18
C GLU A 39 14.29 -1.55 -5.83
N ALA A 40 15.45 -2.16 -5.51
CA ALA A 40 15.52 -3.54 -5.05
C ALA A 40 14.76 -3.79 -3.72
N SER A 41 14.67 -2.79 -2.84
CA SER A 41 13.82 -2.87 -1.63
C SER A 41 12.34 -2.98 -2.02
N ALA A 42 11.90 -2.22 -3.01
CA ALA A 42 10.53 -2.24 -3.51
C ALA A 42 10.20 -3.57 -4.20
N ASP A 43 11.09 -4.07 -5.06
CA ASP A 43 10.94 -5.36 -5.74
C ASP A 43 10.80 -6.51 -4.72
N LYS A 44 11.65 -6.49 -3.68
CA LYS A 44 11.59 -7.49 -2.61
C LYS A 44 10.31 -7.38 -1.78
N LEU A 45 9.82 -6.17 -1.56
CA LEU A 45 8.56 -5.96 -0.84
C LEU A 45 7.40 -6.52 -1.65
N ILE A 46 7.26 -6.15 -2.92
CA ILE A 46 6.12 -6.57 -3.74
C ILE A 46 6.12 -8.08 -3.97
N ALA A 47 7.29 -8.70 -4.16
CA ALA A 47 7.43 -10.15 -4.27
C ALA A 47 7.05 -10.93 -3.00
N LYS A 48 6.94 -10.27 -1.84
CA LYS A 48 6.41 -10.88 -0.61
C LYS A 48 4.90 -10.72 -0.44
N VAL A 49 4.31 -9.74 -1.11
CA VAL A 49 2.89 -9.39 -0.96
C VAL A 49 2.03 -10.14 -1.98
N LEU A 50 2.55 -10.32 -3.20
CA LEU A 50 1.92 -11.07 -4.30
C LEU A 50 2.32 -12.54 -4.26
#